data_AF-A0A1C4ZDF2-F1
#
_entry.id   AF-A0A1C4ZDF2-F1
#
_cell.length_a   1.000
_cell.length_b   1.000
_cell.length_c   1.000
_cell.angle_alpha   90.00
_cell.angle_beta   90.00
_cell.angle_gamma   90.00
#
_symmetry.space_group_name_H-M   'P 1'
#
loop_
_entity.id
_entity.type
_entity.pdbx_description
1 polymer ?
#
loop_
_entity_poly.entity_id
_entity_poly.type
_entity_poly.pdbx_seq_one_letter_code
_entity_poly.pdbx_strand_id
1 'polypeptide(L)' 'MANLESAVRKLRAAQAGVPRAEERAARLIAEARAQVKAARAELAEAIRAADRDGTRQVDIVAATGYSRERVRQIIRNGED' A
#
# COMPACT_ATOMS: atom_id res chain seq x y z
N MET A 1 45.37 18.92 14.39
CA MET A 1 44.90 18.41 13.07
C MET A 1 44.24 17.03 13.14
N ALA A 2 44.74 16.08 13.95
CA ALA A 2 44.17 14.71 14.06
C ALA A 2 42.66 14.64 14.42
N ASN A 3 42.14 15.59 15.22
CA ASN A 3 40.71 15.61 15.59
C ASN A 3 39.80 15.95 14.38
N LEU A 4 40.20 16.92 13.55
CA LEU A 4 39.43 17.31 12.36
C LEU A 4 39.35 16.18 11.34
N GLU A 5 40.47 15.51 11.05
CA GLU A 5 40.49 14.38 10.12
C GLU A 5 39.62 13.22 10.59
N SER A 6 39.63 12.93 11.90
CA SER A 6 38.77 11.90 12.49
C SER A 6 37.29 12.26 12.33
N ALA A 7 36.91 13.51 12.61
CA ALA A 7 35.55 14.00 12.43
C ALA A 7 35.09 13.93 10.97
N VAL A 8 35.95 14.30 10.02
CA VAL A 8 35.66 14.20 8.57
C VAL A 8 35.48 12.75 8.15
N ARG A 9 36.33 11.83 8.61
CA ARG A 9 36.18 10.39 8.33
C ARG A 9 34.85 9.86 8.87
N LYS A 10 34.49 10.23 10.10
CA LYS A 10 33.21 9.85 10.72
C LYS A 10 32.01 10.38 9.92
N LEU A 11 32.05 11.64 9.50
CA LEU A 11 31.00 12.24 8.67
C LEU A 11 30.84 11.52 7.33
N ARG A 12 31.96 11.25 6.63
CA ARG A 12 31.93 10.53 5.34
C ARG A 12 31.37 9.12 5.49
N ALA A 13 31.75 8.40 6.56
CA ALA A 13 31.23 7.07 6.85
C ALA A 13 29.71 7.11 7.11
N ALA A 14 29.24 8.11 7.86
CA ALA A 14 27.80 8.30 8.10
C ALA A 14 27.05 8.63 6.79
N GLN A 15 27.57 9.54 5.98
CA GLN A 15 26.98 9.91 4.68
C GLN A 15 26.93 8.72 3.72
N ALA A 16 27.96 7.87 3.70
CA ALA A 16 27.99 6.66 2.87
C ALA A 16 26.94 5.61 3.30
N GLY A 17 26.42 5.69 4.54
CA GLY A 17 25.34 4.83 5.01
C GLY A 17 23.95 5.27 4.52
N VAL A 18 23.78 6.55 4.17
CA VAL A 18 22.47 7.13 3.81
C VAL A 18 21.85 6.45 2.58
N PRO A 19 22.56 6.27 1.45
CA PRO A 19 21.95 5.66 0.25
C PRO A 19 21.43 4.25 0.51
N ARG A 20 22.13 3.44 1.31
CA ARG A 20 21.68 2.08 1.66
C ARG A 20 20.42 2.09 2.52
N ALA A 21 20.31 3.06 3.43
CA ALA A 21 19.11 3.23 4.25
C ALA A 21 17.91 3.67 3.40
N GLU A 22 18.14 4.59 2.46
CA GLU A 22 17.12 5.05 1.49
C GLU A 22 16.65 3.91 0.58
N GLU A 23 17.56 3.10 0.03
CA GLU A 23 17.21 1.92 -0.78
C GLU A 23 16.36 0.93 0.02
N ARG A 24 16.72 0.67 1.28
CA ARG A 24 15.94 -0.21 2.15
C ARG A 24 14.55 0.36 2.43
N ALA A 25 14.45 1.65 2.73
CA ALA A 25 13.17 2.31 2.95
C ALA A 25 12.29 2.27 1.70
N ALA A 26 12.85 2.52 0.52
CA ALA A 26 12.15 2.44 -0.75
C ALA A 26 11.58 1.02 -1.00
N ARG A 27 12.35 -0.03 -0.71
CA ARG A 27 11.87 -1.42 -0.81
C ARG A 27 10.70 -1.70 0.14
N LEU A 28 10.81 -1.30 1.40
CA LEU A 28 9.74 -1.49 2.39
C LEU A 28 8.45 -0.76 2.00
N ILE A 29 8.56 0.47 1.48
CA ILE A 29 7.41 1.24 0.99
C ILE A 29 6.80 0.56 -0.23
N ALA A 30 7.62 0.08 -1.18
CA ALA A 30 7.14 -0.62 -2.36
C ALA A 30 6.38 -1.90 -1.99
N GLU A 31 6.91 -2.68 -1.06
CA GLU A 31 6.28 -3.90 -0.54
C GLU A 31 4.95 -3.60 0.15
N ALA A 32 4.92 -2.62 1.07
CA ALA A 32 3.68 -2.21 1.74
C ALA A 32 2.62 -1.73 0.75
N ARG A 33 3.01 -0.98 -0.29
CA ARG A 33 2.09 -0.57 -1.38
C ARG A 33 1.57 -1.76 -2.17
N ALA A 34 2.41 -2.76 -2.45
CA ALA A 34 2.00 -3.98 -3.12
C ALA A 34 0.97 -4.77 -2.29
N GLN A 35 1.19 -4.90 -0.98
CA GLN A 35 0.26 -5.54 -0.05
C GLN A 35 -1.10 -4.81 -0.02
N VAL A 36 -1.09 -3.47 0.06
CA VAL A 36 -2.33 -2.66 -0.02
C VAL A 36 -3.06 -2.88 -1.34
N LYS A 37 -2.33 -2.98 -2.47
CA LYS A 37 -2.93 -3.26 -3.78
C LYS A 37 -3.57 -4.65 -3.81
N ALA A 38 -2.89 -5.67 -3.28
CA ALA A 38 -3.42 -7.04 -3.19
C ALA A 38 -4.69 -7.08 -2.33
N ALA A 39 -4.65 -6.51 -1.12
CA ALA A 39 -5.81 -6.47 -0.23
C ALA A 39 -7.02 -5.73 -0.85
N ARG A 40 -6.79 -4.68 -1.64
CA ARG A 40 -7.85 -3.99 -2.39
C ARG A 40 -8.46 -4.87 -3.48
N ALA A 41 -7.66 -5.70 -4.15
CA ALA A 41 -8.15 -6.64 -5.15
C ALA A 41 -8.99 -7.74 -4.48
N GLU A 42 -8.49 -8.32 -3.38
CA GLU A 42 -9.23 -9.31 -2.57
C GLU A 42 -10.57 -8.76 -2.07
N LEU A 43 -10.58 -7.52 -1.56
CA LEU A 43 -11.82 -6.86 -1.16
C LEU A 43 -12.79 -6.67 -2.33
N ALA A 44 -12.29 -6.32 -3.51
CA ALA A 44 -13.12 -6.18 -4.70
C ALA A 44 -13.77 -7.51 -5.09
N GLU A 45 -13.03 -8.62 -5.05
CA GLU A 45 -13.61 -9.96 -5.28
C GLU A 45 -14.66 -10.33 -4.24
N ALA A 46 -14.40 -10.04 -2.95
CA ALA A 46 -15.36 -10.28 -1.88
C ALA A 46 -16.65 -9.47 -2.06
N ILE A 47 -16.55 -8.21 -2.50
CA ILE A 47 -17.71 -7.36 -2.84
C ILE A 47 -18.53 -8.01 -3.96
N ARG A 48 -17.88 -8.48 -5.03
CA ARG A 48 -18.58 -9.13 -6.15
C ARG A 48 -19.20 -10.47 -5.77
N ALA A 49 -18.55 -11.25 -4.92
CA ALA A 49 -19.11 -12.48 -4.38
C ALA A 49 -20.39 -12.18 -3.58
N ALA A 50 -20.33 -11.23 -2.65
CA ALA A 50 -21.48 -10.84 -1.85
C ALA A 50 -22.67 -10.38 -2.69
N ASP A 51 -22.42 -9.59 -3.75
CA ASP A 51 -23.46 -9.15 -4.69
C ASP A 51 -24.09 -10.33 -5.46
N ARG A 52 -23.27 -11.25 -5.99
CA ARG A 52 -23.74 -12.49 -6.64
C ARG A 52 -24.56 -13.39 -5.71
N ASP A 53 -24.21 -13.41 -4.43
CA ASP A 53 -24.93 -14.16 -3.39
C ASP A 53 -26.23 -13.46 -2.95
N GLY A 54 -26.57 -12.31 -3.55
CA GLY A 54 -27.81 -11.58 -3.30
C GLY A 54 -27.77 -10.64 -2.10
N THR A 55 -26.58 -10.35 -1.56
CA THR A 55 -26.43 -9.36 -0.48
C THR A 55 -26.87 -7.99 -0.99
N ARG A 56 -27.72 -7.30 -0.24
CA ARG A 56 -28.21 -5.98 -0.67
C ARG A 56 -27.04 -4.99 -0.72
N GLN A 57 -26.97 -4.20 -1.78
CA GLN A 57 -25.91 -3.20 -1.96
C GLN A 57 -25.78 -2.20 -0.79
N VAL A 58 -26.87 -1.89 -0.10
CA VAL A 58 -26.86 -1.03 1.10
C VAL A 58 -26.06 -1.67 2.23
N ASP A 59 -26.16 -2.99 2.39
CA ASP A 59 -25.44 -3.74 3.42
C ASP A 59 -23.94 -3.85 3.06
N ILE A 60 -23.61 -4.02 1.78
CA ILE A 60 -22.22 -3.99 1.28
C ILE A 60 -21.59 -2.61 1.52
N VAL A 61 -22.32 -1.53 1.24
CA VAL A 61 -21.88 -0.15 1.53
C VAL A 61 -21.61 0.03 3.02
N ALA A 62 -22.52 -0.43 3.88
CA ALA A 62 -22.35 -0.34 5.33
C ALA A 62 -21.14 -1.14 5.83
N ALA A 63 -20.90 -2.33 5.31
CA ALA A 63 -19.80 -3.20 5.72
C ALA A 63 -18.42 -2.69 5.25
N THR A 64 -18.34 -2.06 4.08
CA THR A 64 -17.07 -1.63 3.47
C THR A 64 -16.72 -0.17 3.73
N GLY A 65 -17.72 0.66 4.07
CA GLY A 65 -17.55 2.11 4.19
C GLY A 65 -17.33 2.83 2.85
N TYR A 66 -17.39 2.11 1.73
CA TYR A 66 -17.29 2.72 0.40
C TYR A 66 -18.58 3.43 0.02
N SER A 67 -18.45 4.45 -0.83
CA SER A 67 -19.63 5.09 -1.42
C SER A 67 -20.41 4.08 -2.27
N ARG A 68 -21.72 4.28 -2.36
CA ARG A 68 -22.58 3.44 -3.22
C ARG A 68 -22.09 3.40 -4.68
N GLU A 69 -21.60 4.53 -5.19
CA GLU A 69 -21.04 4.59 -6.55
C GLU A 69 -19.76 3.74 -6.67
N ARG A 70 -18.88 3.78 -5.66
CA ARG A 70 -17.66 2.96 -5.68
C ARG A 70 -17.99 1.46 -5.66
N VAL A 71 -18.98 1.04 -4.86
CA VAL A 71 -19.45 -0.36 -4.84
C VAL A 71 -20.01 -0.76 -6.20
N ARG A 72 -20.84 0.08 -6.83
CA ARG A 72 -21.37 -0.16 -8.19
C ARG A 72 -20.27 -0.31 -9.24
N GLN A 73 -19.23 0.50 -9.19
CA GLN A 73 -18.09 0.39 -10.10
C GLN A 73 -17.34 -0.93 -9.92
N ILE A 74 -17.11 -1.33 -8.66
CA ILE A 74 -16.41 -2.59 -8.37
C ILE A 74 -17.18 -3.81 -8.89
N ILE A 75 -18.51 -3.80 -8.72
CA ILE A 75 -19.40 -4.85 -9.22
C ILE A 75 -19.32 -4.93 -10.75
N ARG A 76 -19.57 -3.82 -11.45
CA ARG A 76 -19.57 -3.77 -12.93
C ARG A 76 -18.23 -4.12 -13.57
N ASN A 77 -17.12 -3.68 -12.97
CA ASN A 77 -15.78 -3.91 -13.53
C ASN A 77 -15.29 -5.37 -13.42
N GLY A 78 -16.08 -6.30 -12.89
CA GLY A 78 -15.78 -7.74 -12.89
C GLY A 78 -16.68 -8.58 -13.79
N GLU A 79 -17.54 -7.94 -14.60
CA GLU A 79 -18.47 -8.59 -15.53
C GLU A 79 -17.93 -8.66 -16.97
N ASP A 80 -16.70 -8.17 -17.20
CA ASP A 80 -15.91 -8.30 -18.44
C ASP A 80 -14.85 -9.42 -18.33
#